data_AF-I6WZ08-F1
#
_entry.id   AF-I6WZ08-F1
#
_cell.length_a   1.000
_cell.length_b   1.000
_cell.length_c   1.000
_cell.angle_alpha   90.00
_cell.angle_beta   90.00
_cell.angle_gamma   90.00
#
_symmetry.space_group_name_H-M   'P 1'
#
loop_
_entity.id
_entity.type
_entity.pdbx_description
1 polymer ?
#
loop_
_entity_poly.entity_id
_entity_poly.type
_entity_poly.pdbx_seq_one_letter_code
_entity_poly.pdbx_strand_id
1 'polypeptide(L)'
;MQEKVKTNGKLVKQELKDREMVETQINSVKCWVQETKEYLGNPTIEIDAQLEELQILLTEATNHRQNIEKMAEEQKEKYLGLYTILPSELSLQLAEVALDLKIRDQIQDKIKEVEQSKATSQELSRQIQKLAKDLTTILTKLKAKTDNVVQAKTDQKVLGEELDGCNSKLMELDAAVQKFLEQNGQLGKPLAKKIGKLTELHQQTIRQAENRLSKLNQAASHLEEYNEMLELILKWIEKAKVLAHGTIAWNSASQLREQYILHQTLLEESKEIDSELEAMTEKLQYLTSVYCTEKMSQQVAELGRETEELRQMIKIRLQNLQDAAKDMKKFEAELKKLQAALEQAQATLTSPEVGRLSLKEQLSHRQHLLSEMESLKPKVQAVQLCQSALRIPEDVVASLPLCHAALRLQEEASRLQHTAIQQCNIMQAGAGYPHQ
;
A
#
# COMPACT_ATOMS: atom_id res chain seq x y z
N MET A 1 27.44 -114.89 -22.33
CA MET A 1 26.35 -114.35 -21.46
C MET A 1 26.86 -113.33 -20.43
N GLN A 2 27.95 -113.58 -19.69
CA GLN A 2 28.49 -112.64 -18.69
C GLN A 2 28.93 -111.26 -19.24
N GLU A 3 29.48 -111.18 -20.45
CA GLU A 3 29.87 -109.88 -21.06
C GLU A 3 28.68 -109.01 -21.45
N LYS A 4 27.59 -109.58 -22.00
CA LYS A 4 26.34 -108.83 -22.27
C LYS A 4 25.71 -108.28 -21.00
N VAL A 5 25.74 -109.04 -19.89
CA VAL A 5 25.23 -108.58 -18.58
C VAL A 5 26.12 -107.47 -17.99
N LYS A 6 27.45 -107.57 -18.12
CA LYS A 6 28.38 -106.49 -17.72
C LYS A 6 28.22 -105.22 -18.55
N THR A 7 27.96 -105.35 -19.85
CA THR A 7 27.79 -104.21 -20.77
C THR A 7 26.44 -103.52 -20.54
N ASN A 8 25.35 -104.29 -20.39
CA ASN A 8 24.05 -103.76 -20.00
C ASN A 8 24.07 -103.11 -18.60
N GLY A 9 24.79 -103.70 -17.64
CA GLY A 9 24.95 -103.11 -16.30
C GLY A 9 25.70 -101.76 -16.30
N LYS A 10 26.65 -101.55 -17.22
CA LYS A 10 27.31 -100.26 -17.41
C LYS A 10 26.39 -99.24 -18.07
N LEU A 11 25.62 -99.65 -19.07
CA LEU A 11 24.64 -98.77 -19.76
C LEU A 11 23.53 -98.31 -18.82
N VAL A 12 23.00 -99.20 -17.97
CA VAL A 12 22.00 -98.84 -16.94
C VAL A 12 22.57 -97.87 -15.90
N LYS A 13 23.84 -98.04 -15.48
CA LYS A 13 24.48 -97.11 -14.55
C LYS A 13 24.74 -95.72 -15.14
N GLN A 14 25.13 -95.65 -16.41
CA GLN A 14 25.30 -94.38 -17.10
C GLN A 14 23.95 -93.67 -17.26
N GLU A 15 22.93 -94.43 -17.64
CA GLU A 15 21.57 -93.93 -17.77
C GLU A 15 21.03 -93.35 -16.46
N LEU A 16 21.19 -94.03 -15.33
CA LEU A 16 20.78 -93.49 -14.02
C LEU A 16 21.51 -92.18 -13.67
N LYS A 17 22.81 -92.08 -13.98
CA LYS A 17 23.57 -90.84 -13.79
C LYS A 17 23.09 -89.69 -14.67
N ASP A 18 22.78 -89.97 -15.93
CA ASP A 18 22.26 -88.96 -16.85
C ASP A 18 20.89 -88.44 -16.37
N ARG A 19 20.04 -89.33 -15.83
CA ARG A 19 18.75 -88.95 -15.23
C ARG A 19 18.92 -88.09 -13.98
N GLU A 20 19.84 -88.47 -13.10
CA GLU A 20 20.15 -87.71 -11.89
C GLU A 20 20.66 -86.30 -12.24
N MET A 21 21.44 -86.16 -13.32
CA MET A 21 21.88 -84.85 -13.83
C MET A 21 20.69 -84.00 -14.32
N VAL A 22 19.77 -84.59 -15.09
CA VAL A 22 18.54 -83.94 -15.57
C VAL A 22 17.68 -83.51 -14.38
N GLU A 23 17.45 -84.39 -13.43
CA GLU A 23 16.68 -84.13 -12.22
C GLU A 23 17.31 -83.02 -11.36
N THR A 24 18.64 -82.99 -11.25
CA THR A 24 19.36 -81.91 -10.54
C THR A 24 19.12 -80.56 -11.20
N GLN A 25 19.15 -80.49 -12.54
CA GLN A 25 18.87 -79.26 -13.26
C GLN A 25 17.41 -78.83 -13.13
N ILE A 26 16.45 -79.76 -13.22
CA ILE A 26 15.02 -79.50 -13.00
C ILE A 26 14.80 -78.95 -11.59
N ASN A 27 15.39 -79.57 -10.57
CA ASN A 27 15.26 -79.15 -9.18
C ASN A 27 15.84 -77.77 -8.92
N SER A 28 16.96 -77.41 -9.56
CA SER A 28 17.52 -76.06 -9.48
C SER A 28 16.54 -75.01 -10.03
N VAL A 29 15.88 -75.31 -11.15
CA VAL A 29 14.87 -74.40 -11.73
C VAL A 29 13.65 -74.30 -10.84
N LYS A 30 13.16 -75.43 -10.28
CA LYS A 30 12.04 -75.43 -9.33
C LYS A 30 12.32 -74.57 -8.09
N CYS A 31 13.55 -74.63 -7.55
CA CYS A 31 13.96 -73.78 -6.42
C CYS A 31 13.94 -72.29 -6.80
N TRP A 32 14.53 -71.93 -7.93
CA TRP A 32 14.52 -70.55 -8.43
C TRP A 32 13.11 -70.01 -8.66
N VAL A 33 12.20 -70.83 -9.22
CA VAL A 33 10.79 -70.43 -9.39
C VAL A 33 10.13 -70.12 -8.05
N GLN A 34 10.39 -70.93 -7.02
CA GLN A 34 9.82 -70.73 -5.69
C GLN A 34 10.34 -69.43 -5.06
N GLU A 35 11.65 -69.17 -5.11
CA GLU A 35 12.26 -67.93 -4.62
C GLU A 35 11.70 -66.70 -5.34
N THR A 36 11.59 -66.77 -6.66
CA THR A 36 11.01 -65.70 -7.48
C THR A 36 9.55 -65.43 -7.12
N LYS A 37 8.77 -66.49 -6.86
CA LYS A 37 7.36 -66.37 -6.46
C LYS A 37 7.21 -65.67 -5.11
N GLU A 38 8.09 -65.97 -4.17
CA GLU A 38 8.13 -65.30 -2.86
C GLU A 38 8.47 -63.81 -3.02
N TYR A 39 9.46 -63.49 -3.85
CA TYR A 39 9.82 -62.10 -4.15
C TYR A 39 8.66 -61.31 -4.79
N LEU A 40 7.97 -61.87 -5.79
CA LEU A 40 6.81 -61.24 -6.43
C LEU A 40 5.67 -60.95 -5.45
N GLY A 41 5.52 -61.78 -4.41
CA GLY A 41 4.50 -61.62 -3.38
C GLY A 41 4.76 -60.48 -2.40
N ASN A 42 6.03 -60.15 -2.15
CA ASN A 42 6.39 -59.06 -1.24
C ASN A 42 7.75 -58.40 -1.59
N PRO A 43 7.79 -57.58 -2.65
CA PRO A 43 8.98 -56.83 -3.00
C PRO A 43 9.27 -55.78 -1.92
N THR A 44 10.46 -55.84 -1.31
CA THR A 44 10.89 -54.95 -0.22
C THR A 44 11.81 -53.82 -0.67
N ILE A 45 12.24 -53.84 -1.94
CA ILE A 45 13.14 -52.85 -2.52
C ILE A 45 12.37 -51.66 -3.10
N GLU A 46 13.09 -50.57 -3.40
CA GLU A 46 12.53 -49.37 -4.00
C GLU A 46 12.01 -49.65 -5.43
N ILE A 47 10.94 -48.98 -5.85
CA ILE A 47 10.26 -49.14 -7.16
C ILE A 47 11.24 -49.19 -8.35
N ASP A 48 12.26 -48.32 -8.38
CA ASP A 48 13.20 -48.26 -9.50
C ASP A 48 14.14 -49.49 -9.52
N ALA A 49 14.65 -49.88 -8.35
CA ALA A 49 15.42 -51.12 -8.20
C ALA A 49 14.54 -52.37 -8.44
N GLN A 50 13.26 -52.32 -8.06
CA GLN A 50 12.28 -53.37 -8.31
C GLN A 50 12.09 -53.61 -9.80
N LEU A 51 12.02 -52.55 -10.62
CA LEU A 51 11.90 -52.68 -12.07
C LEU A 51 13.14 -53.32 -12.69
N GLU A 52 14.34 -52.91 -12.29
CA GLU A 52 15.59 -53.53 -12.76
C GLU A 52 15.63 -55.02 -12.38
N GLU A 53 15.33 -55.35 -11.12
CA GLU A 53 15.32 -56.73 -10.65
C GLU A 53 14.30 -57.60 -11.40
N LEU A 54 13.09 -57.09 -11.64
CA LEU A 54 12.08 -57.82 -12.41
C LEU A 54 12.50 -58.05 -13.87
N GLN A 55 13.24 -57.12 -14.48
CA GLN A 55 13.78 -57.29 -15.84
C GLN A 55 14.89 -58.36 -15.88
N ILE A 56 15.72 -58.43 -14.84
CA ILE A 56 16.72 -59.51 -14.66
C ILE A 56 16.00 -60.85 -14.54
N LEU A 57 15.03 -60.96 -13.62
CA LEU A 57 14.24 -62.18 -13.41
C LEU A 57 13.46 -62.61 -14.66
N LEU A 58 12.97 -61.66 -15.47
CA LEU A 58 12.31 -61.98 -16.76
C LEU A 58 13.29 -62.61 -17.75
N THR A 59 14.54 -62.12 -17.78
CA THR A 59 15.60 -62.66 -18.62
C THR A 59 16.00 -64.05 -18.16
N GLU A 60 16.16 -64.25 -16.85
CA GLU A 60 16.43 -65.55 -16.24
C GLU A 60 15.31 -66.56 -16.50
N ALA A 61 14.05 -66.18 -16.31
CA ALA A 61 12.88 -67.01 -16.62
C ALA A 61 12.86 -67.45 -18.09
N THR A 62 13.22 -66.55 -19.00
CA THR A 62 13.29 -66.82 -20.43
C THR A 62 14.37 -67.85 -20.75
N ASN A 63 15.55 -67.69 -20.14
CA ASN A 63 16.67 -68.62 -20.27
C ASN A 63 16.32 -70.00 -19.69
N HIS A 64 15.73 -70.06 -18.50
CA HIS A 64 15.29 -71.32 -17.88
C HIS A 64 14.26 -72.05 -18.73
N ARG A 65 13.28 -71.34 -19.30
CA ARG A 65 12.29 -71.92 -20.23
C ARG A 65 12.94 -72.51 -21.48
N GLN A 66 13.84 -71.77 -22.12
CA GLN A 66 14.56 -72.26 -23.29
C GLN A 66 15.42 -73.49 -22.95
N ASN A 67 16.08 -73.50 -21.79
CA ASN A 67 16.90 -74.63 -21.34
C ASN A 67 16.04 -75.88 -21.06
N ILE A 68 14.88 -75.74 -20.40
CA ILE A 68 13.95 -76.85 -20.17
C ILE A 68 13.35 -77.37 -21.48
N GLU A 69 12.97 -76.49 -22.41
CA GLU A 69 12.47 -76.89 -23.74
C GLU A 69 13.54 -77.69 -24.50
N LYS A 70 14.78 -77.19 -24.49
CA LYS A 70 15.93 -77.89 -25.10
C LYS A 70 16.18 -79.24 -24.44
N MET A 71 16.18 -79.30 -23.11
CA MET A 71 16.37 -80.53 -22.34
C MET A 71 15.27 -81.55 -22.63
N ALA A 72 14.01 -81.11 -22.73
CA ALA A 72 12.89 -81.98 -23.06
C ALA A 72 13.05 -82.59 -24.45
N GLU A 73 13.49 -81.80 -25.44
CA GLU A 73 13.75 -82.32 -26.80
C GLU A 73 14.97 -83.26 -26.81
N GLU A 74 16.08 -82.89 -26.15
CA GLU A 74 17.28 -83.74 -26.02
C GLU A 74 16.95 -85.09 -25.36
N GLN A 75 16.14 -85.10 -24.29
CA GLN A 75 15.70 -86.35 -23.66
C GLN A 75 14.80 -87.15 -24.61
N LYS A 76 13.83 -86.52 -25.27
CA LYS A 76 12.94 -87.19 -26.22
C LYS A 76 13.72 -87.83 -27.38
N GLU A 77 14.68 -87.11 -27.96
CA GLU A 77 15.58 -87.63 -29.01
C GLU A 77 16.44 -88.79 -28.50
N LYS A 78 17.00 -88.67 -27.29
CA LYS A 78 17.81 -89.73 -26.64
C LYS A 78 17.01 -91.04 -26.53
N TYR A 79 15.80 -91.01 -25.97
CA TYR A 79 15.01 -92.24 -25.79
C TYR A 79 14.45 -92.80 -27.10
N LEU A 80 14.14 -91.92 -28.06
CA LEU A 80 13.77 -92.33 -29.42
C LEU A 80 14.92 -93.10 -30.10
N GLY A 81 16.17 -92.60 -29.98
CA GLY A 81 17.37 -93.27 -30.49
C GLY A 81 17.67 -94.62 -29.81
N LEU A 82 17.20 -94.81 -28.57
CA LEU A 82 17.27 -96.08 -27.85
C LEU A 82 16.12 -97.05 -28.19
N TYR A 83 15.17 -96.65 -29.06
CA TYR A 83 13.94 -97.39 -29.36
C TYR A 83 13.10 -97.71 -28.10
N THR A 84 13.08 -96.77 -27.15
CA THR A 84 12.34 -96.91 -25.88
C THR A 84 11.51 -95.67 -25.60
N ILE A 85 10.57 -95.78 -24.66
CA ILE A 85 9.67 -94.68 -24.30
C ILE A 85 10.33 -93.82 -23.21
N LEU A 86 10.12 -92.51 -23.33
CA LEU A 86 10.09 -91.52 -22.24
C LEU A 86 9.79 -92.11 -20.85
N PRO A 87 10.71 -92.28 -19.88
CA PRO A 87 10.29 -92.60 -18.52
C PRO A 87 9.26 -91.58 -18.02
N SER A 88 8.11 -92.08 -17.54
CA SER A 88 6.98 -91.23 -17.17
C SER A 88 7.34 -90.21 -16.09
N GLU A 89 8.22 -90.58 -15.15
CA GLU A 89 8.72 -89.68 -14.11
C GLU A 89 9.43 -88.45 -14.71
N LEU A 90 10.37 -88.66 -15.65
CA LEU A 90 11.08 -87.56 -16.30
C LEU A 90 10.14 -86.71 -17.15
N SER A 91 9.23 -87.35 -17.87
CA SER A 91 8.22 -86.65 -18.67
C SER A 91 7.32 -85.78 -17.79
N LEU A 92 6.95 -86.27 -16.60
CA LEU A 92 6.14 -85.53 -15.64
C LEU A 92 6.94 -84.36 -15.07
N GLN A 93 8.16 -84.58 -14.59
CA GLN A 93 9.02 -83.54 -14.04
C GLN A 93 9.31 -82.41 -15.04
N LEU A 94 9.58 -82.74 -16.30
CA LEU A 94 9.77 -81.77 -17.39
C LEU A 94 8.50 -80.97 -17.69
N ALA A 95 7.33 -81.63 -17.67
CA ALA A 95 6.05 -80.96 -17.88
C ALA A 95 5.68 -80.04 -16.71
N GLU A 96 5.91 -80.48 -15.47
CA GLU A 96 5.69 -79.70 -14.25
C GLU A 96 6.57 -78.44 -14.23
N VAL A 97 7.88 -78.58 -14.44
CA VAL A 97 8.76 -77.41 -14.42
C VAL A 97 8.49 -76.45 -15.58
N ALA A 98 8.05 -76.96 -16.75
CA ALA A 98 7.59 -76.12 -17.85
C ALA A 98 6.29 -75.35 -17.50
N LEU A 99 5.40 -75.94 -16.70
CA LEU A 99 4.22 -75.25 -16.16
C LEU A 99 4.61 -74.21 -15.09
N ASP A 100 5.53 -74.54 -14.19
CA ASP A 100 6.04 -73.65 -13.15
C ASP A 100 6.70 -72.40 -13.76
N LEU A 101 7.39 -72.56 -14.89
CA LEU A 101 8.00 -71.46 -15.65
C LEU A 101 7.00 -70.50 -16.32
N LYS A 102 5.69 -70.76 -16.24
CA LYS A 102 4.66 -69.74 -16.50
C LYS A 102 4.73 -68.56 -15.53
N ILE A 103 5.52 -68.66 -14.46
CA ILE A 103 5.92 -67.50 -13.64
C ILE A 103 6.52 -66.36 -14.49
N ARG A 104 7.11 -66.66 -15.66
CA ARG A 104 7.56 -65.64 -16.64
C ARG A 104 6.45 -64.63 -16.98
N ASP A 105 5.24 -65.12 -17.20
CA ASP A 105 4.11 -64.27 -17.57
C ASP A 105 3.67 -63.41 -16.36
N GLN A 106 3.75 -63.96 -15.14
CA GLN A 106 3.52 -63.21 -13.90
C GLN A 106 4.54 -62.11 -13.68
N ILE A 107 5.84 -62.37 -13.92
CA ILE A 107 6.91 -61.36 -13.87
C ILE A 107 6.62 -60.26 -14.90
N GLN A 108 6.27 -60.63 -16.13
CA GLN A 108 6.00 -59.68 -17.19
C GLN A 108 4.79 -58.79 -16.91
N ASP A 109 3.72 -59.35 -16.33
CA ASP A 109 2.56 -58.56 -15.92
C ASP A 109 2.89 -57.67 -14.72
N LYS A 110 3.75 -58.12 -13.79
CA LYS A 110 4.21 -57.30 -12.68
C LYS A 110 5.06 -56.12 -13.13
N ILE A 111 5.92 -56.29 -14.13
CA ILE A 111 6.67 -55.18 -14.75
C ILE A 111 5.71 -54.12 -15.28
N LYS A 112 4.72 -54.53 -16.09
CA LYS A 112 3.73 -53.59 -16.66
C LYS A 112 2.96 -52.84 -15.57
N GLU A 113 2.56 -53.53 -14.50
CA GLU A 113 1.87 -52.93 -13.36
C GLU A 113 2.74 -51.83 -12.70
N VAL A 114 4.01 -52.14 -12.41
CA VAL A 114 4.93 -51.19 -11.78
C VAL A 114 5.23 -49.99 -12.69
N GLU A 115 5.45 -50.22 -13.99
CA GLU A 115 5.63 -49.15 -14.98
C GLU A 115 4.41 -48.23 -15.07
N GLN A 116 3.20 -48.81 -15.09
CA GLN A 116 1.95 -48.06 -15.12
C GLN A 116 1.75 -47.24 -13.84
N SER A 117 2.04 -47.80 -12.68
CA SER A 117 1.99 -47.09 -11.39
C SER A 117 2.99 -45.95 -11.34
N LYS A 118 4.21 -46.14 -11.87
CA LYS A 118 5.22 -45.09 -11.98
C LYS A 118 4.77 -43.95 -12.91
N ALA A 119 4.24 -44.27 -14.08
CA ALA A 119 3.72 -43.27 -15.02
C ALA A 119 2.55 -42.46 -14.41
N THR A 120 1.63 -43.15 -13.73
CA THR A 120 0.51 -42.51 -13.02
C THR A 120 1.01 -41.57 -11.91
N SER A 121 2.00 -42.00 -11.12
CA SER A 121 2.61 -41.18 -10.07
C SER A 121 3.27 -39.90 -10.62
N GLN A 122 3.94 -40.00 -11.78
CA GLN A 122 4.55 -38.85 -12.45
C GLN A 122 3.50 -37.85 -12.94
N GLU A 123 2.40 -38.32 -13.54
CA GLU A 123 1.32 -37.45 -13.98
C GLU A 123 0.63 -36.74 -12.81
N LEU A 124 0.32 -37.46 -11.72
CA LEU A 124 -0.21 -36.85 -10.49
C LEU A 124 0.77 -35.80 -9.94
N SER A 125 2.07 -36.10 -9.90
CA SER A 125 3.10 -35.13 -9.50
C SER A 125 3.08 -33.87 -10.37
N ARG A 126 2.92 -34.01 -11.69
CA ARG A 126 2.86 -32.89 -12.64
C ARG A 126 1.64 -32.02 -12.41
N GLN A 127 0.48 -32.62 -12.18
CA GLN A 127 -0.75 -31.90 -11.88
C GLN A 127 -0.68 -31.13 -10.55
N ILE A 128 -0.12 -31.76 -9.50
CA ILE A 128 0.15 -31.09 -8.22
C ILE A 128 1.06 -29.87 -8.41
N GLN A 129 2.15 -30.02 -9.17
CA GLN A 129 3.08 -28.91 -9.45
C GLN A 129 2.42 -27.79 -10.24
N LYS A 130 1.57 -28.12 -11.22
CA LYS A 130 0.81 -27.11 -11.97
C LYS A 130 -0.10 -26.32 -11.05
N LEU A 131 -0.90 -27.00 -10.22
CA LEU A 131 -1.80 -26.34 -9.29
C LEU A 131 -1.06 -25.47 -8.26
N ALA A 132 0.13 -25.91 -7.80
CA ALA A 132 0.99 -25.11 -6.95
C ALA A 132 1.45 -23.80 -7.62
N LYS A 133 1.77 -23.84 -8.92
CA LYS A 133 2.14 -22.64 -9.70
C LYS A 133 0.94 -21.71 -9.89
N ASP A 134 -0.23 -22.26 -10.19
CA ASP A 134 -1.48 -21.50 -10.34
C ASP A 134 -1.80 -20.76 -9.03
N LEU A 135 -1.78 -21.44 -7.88
CA LEU A 135 -1.98 -20.84 -6.56
C LEU A 135 -0.92 -19.78 -6.21
N THR A 136 0.35 -20.03 -6.54
CA THR A 136 1.43 -19.05 -6.32
C THR A 136 1.19 -17.80 -7.16
N THR A 137 0.71 -17.95 -8.40
CA THR A 137 0.36 -16.83 -9.27
C THR A 137 -0.78 -16.01 -8.67
N ILE A 138 -1.85 -16.65 -8.23
CA ILE A 138 -2.96 -15.98 -7.52
C ILE A 138 -2.43 -15.24 -6.29
N LEU A 139 -1.61 -15.88 -5.46
CA LEU A 139 -1.02 -15.28 -4.28
C LEU A 139 -0.16 -14.04 -4.61
N THR A 140 0.59 -14.05 -5.70
CA THR A 140 1.35 -12.86 -6.15
C THR A 140 0.43 -11.72 -6.58
N LYS A 141 -0.65 -12.00 -7.33
CA LYS A 141 -1.65 -11.00 -7.71
C LYS A 141 -2.35 -10.40 -6.49
N LEU A 142 -2.67 -11.23 -5.48
CA LEU A 142 -3.26 -10.77 -4.20
C LEU A 142 -2.31 -9.89 -3.38
N LYS A 143 -1.00 -9.95 -3.60
CA LYS A 143 -0.01 -9.08 -2.91
C LYS A 143 0.26 -7.76 -3.64
N ALA A 144 -0.12 -7.64 -4.91
CA ALA A 144 0.13 -6.42 -5.69
C ALA A 144 -0.70 -5.23 -5.17
N LYS A 145 -0.09 -4.06 -5.04
CA LYS A 145 -0.83 -2.82 -4.73
C LYS A 145 -1.62 -2.35 -5.96
N THR A 146 -2.67 -1.57 -5.73
CA THR A 146 -3.51 -0.97 -6.79
C THR A 146 -3.51 0.55 -6.72
N ASP A 147 -3.78 1.20 -7.83
CA ASP A 147 -4.11 2.63 -7.94
C ASP A 147 -5.61 2.85 -8.21
N ASN A 148 -6.36 1.79 -8.50
CA ASN A 148 -7.79 1.82 -8.77
C ASN A 148 -8.53 0.80 -7.89
N VAL A 149 -9.25 1.28 -6.88
CA VAL A 149 -9.99 0.42 -5.93
C VAL A 149 -11.18 -0.27 -6.60
N VAL A 150 -11.85 0.39 -7.56
CA VAL A 150 -12.99 -0.20 -8.28
C VAL A 150 -12.54 -1.38 -9.13
N GLN A 151 -11.47 -1.18 -9.91
CA GLN A 151 -10.88 -2.25 -10.70
C GLN A 151 -10.34 -3.37 -9.80
N ALA A 152 -9.64 -3.04 -8.72
CA ALA A 152 -9.12 -4.03 -7.79
C ALA A 152 -10.20 -4.86 -7.10
N LYS A 153 -11.39 -4.30 -6.82
CA LYS A 153 -12.55 -5.07 -6.32
C LYS A 153 -13.09 -6.05 -7.37
N THR A 154 -13.13 -5.64 -8.63
CA THR A 154 -13.50 -6.52 -9.75
C THR A 154 -12.49 -7.66 -9.92
N ASP A 155 -11.20 -7.32 -9.95
CA ASP A 155 -10.12 -8.31 -10.05
C ASP A 155 -10.12 -9.27 -8.85
N GLN A 156 -10.39 -8.76 -7.65
CA GLN A 156 -10.53 -9.57 -6.44
C GLN A 156 -11.64 -10.62 -6.57
N LYS A 157 -12.76 -10.28 -7.21
CA LYS A 157 -13.85 -11.23 -7.48
C LYS A 157 -13.38 -12.34 -8.43
N VAL A 158 -12.71 -11.98 -9.52
CA VAL A 158 -12.16 -12.95 -10.48
C VAL A 158 -11.13 -13.87 -9.81
N LEU A 159 -10.25 -13.32 -8.97
CA LEU A 159 -9.28 -14.11 -8.20
C LEU A 159 -9.96 -15.07 -7.21
N GLY A 160 -11.10 -14.68 -6.65
CA GLY A 160 -11.94 -15.57 -5.82
C GLY A 160 -12.46 -16.76 -6.63
N GLU A 161 -13.00 -16.52 -7.83
CA GLU A 161 -13.47 -17.58 -8.73
C GLU A 161 -12.32 -18.50 -9.18
N GLU A 162 -11.14 -17.95 -9.49
CA GLU A 162 -9.94 -18.73 -9.80
C GLU A 162 -9.50 -19.60 -8.62
N LEU A 163 -9.61 -19.09 -7.39
CA LEU A 163 -9.25 -19.79 -6.15
C LEU A 163 -10.23 -20.93 -5.84
N ASP A 164 -11.53 -20.70 -6.01
CA ASP A 164 -12.56 -21.74 -5.90
C ASP A 164 -12.32 -22.86 -6.93
N GLY A 165 -11.98 -22.50 -8.17
CA GLY A 165 -11.58 -23.46 -9.19
C GLY A 165 -10.32 -24.25 -8.84
N CYS A 166 -9.37 -23.64 -8.12
CA CYS A 166 -8.21 -24.34 -7.58
C CYS A 166 -8.60 -25.31 -6.46
N ASN A 167 -9.55 -24.94 -5.60
CA ASN A 167 -10.05 -25.80 -4.54
C ASN A 167 -10.71 -27.07 -5.09
N SER A 168 -11.58 -26.95 -6.10
CA SER A 168 -12.19 -28.11 -6.75
C SER A 168 -11.15 -29.08 -7.31
N LYS A 169 -10.16 -28.56 -8.05
CA LYS A 169 -9.05 -29.37 -8.59
C LYS A 169 -8.20 -30.00 -7.49
N LEU A 170 -7.98 -29.30 -6.37
CA LEU A 170 -7.25 -29.83 -5.23
C LEU A 170 -7.98 -31.03 -4.61
N MET A 171 -9.30 -30.94 -4.44
CA MET A 171 -10.12 -32.03 -3.90
C MET A 171 -10.13 -33.25 -4.82
N GLU A 172 -10.25 -33.03 -6.13
CA GLU A 172 -10.14 -34.10 -7.13
C GLU A 172 -8.76 -34.78 -7.09
N LEU A 173 -7.69 -33.99 -7.01
CA LEU A 173 -6.32 -34.49 -6.92
C LEU A 173 -6.05 -35.25 -5.62
N ASP A 174 -6.54 -34.75 -4.48
CA ASP A 174 -6.41 -35.45 -3.20
C ASP A 174 -7.11 -36.81 -3.27
N ALA A 175 -8.37 -36.87 -3.73
CA ALA A 175 -9.09 -38.13 -3.89
C ALA A 175 -8.37 -39.11 -4.83
N ALA A 176 -7.83 -38.63 -5.96
CA ALA A 176 -7.05 -39.45 -6.89
C ALA A 176 -5.76 -39.98 -6.24
N VAL A 177 -5.07 -39.15 -5.45
CA VAL A 177 -3.86 -39.52 -4.71
C VAL A 177 -4.15 -40.50 -3.57
N GLN A 178 -5.26 -40.34 -2.84
CA GLN A 178 -5.66 -41.31 -1.80
C GLN A 178 -5.96 -42.68 -2.40
N LYS A 179 -6.75 -42.72 -3.49
CA LYS A 179 -7.02 -43.98 -4.21
C LYS A 179 -5.74 -44.62 -4.75
N PHE A 180 -4.81 -43.81 -5.28
CA PHE A 180 -3.51 -44.31 -5.73
C PHE A 180 -2.64 -44.81 -4.57
N LEU A 181 -2.68 -44.15 -3.41
CA LEU A 181 -1.94 -44.55 -2.20
C LEU A 181 -2.39 -45.90 -1.65
N GLU A 182 -3.70 -46.18 -1.67
CA GLU A 182 -4.26 -47.49 -1.28
C GLU A 182 -3.72 -48.63 -2.15
N GLN A 183 -3.51 -48.36 -3.45
CA GLN A 183 -3.01 -49.34 -4.42
C GLN A 183 -1.48 -49.41 -4.47
N ASN A 184 -0.79 -48.28 -4.22
CA ASN A 184 0.65 -48.11 -4.43
C ASN A 184 1.28 -47.35 -3.27
N GLY A 185 1.42 -48.02 -2.12
CA GLY A 185 1.85 -47.39 -0.87
C GLY A 185 3.20 -46.64 -0.94
N GLN A 186 4.20 -47.17 -1.66
CA GLN A 186 5.52 -46.53 -1.76
C GLN A 186 5.49 -45.22 -2.59
N LEU A 187 4.82 -45.23 -3.75
CA LEU A 187 4.72 -44.06 -4.64
C LEU A 187 3.67 -43.05 -4.17
N GLY A 188 2.62 -43.49 -3.47
CA GLY A 188 1.54 -42.63 -2.99
C GLY A 188 1.92 -41.76 -1.81
N LYS A 189 2.75 -42.25 -0.87
CA LYS A 189 3.12 -41.50 0.35
C LYS A 189 3.76 -40.13 0.06
N PRO A 190 4.74 -40.02 -0.87
CA PRO A 190 5.29 -38.72 -1.25
C PRO A 190 4.26 -37.79 -1.89
N LEU A 191 3.34 -38.32 -2.71
CA LEU A 191 2.26 -37.54 -3.33
C LEU A 191 1.30 -36.97 -2.29
N ALA A 192 0.85 -37.80 -1.34
CA ALA A 192 -0.02 -37.37 -0.25
C ALA A 192 0.62 -36.25 0.58
N LYS A 193 1.94 -36.35 0.87
CA LYS A 193 2.69 -35.27 1.52
C LYS A 193 2.71 -33.97 0.70
N LYS A 194 2.85 -34.07 -0.64
CA LYS A 194 2.79 -32.89 -1.53
C LYS A 194 1.39 -32.28 -1.55
N ILE A 195 0.33 -33.09 -1.56
CA ILE A 195 -1.05 -32.61 -1.43
C ILE A 195 -1.24 -31.86 -0.11
N GLY A 196 -0.77 -32.39 1.02
CA GLY A 196 -0.86 -31.69 2.31
C GLY A 196 -0.23 -30.29 2.28
N LYS A 197 0.94 -30.14 1.65
CA LYS A 197 1.57 -28.82 1.45
C LYS A 197 0.76 -27.92 0.52
N LEU A 198 0.16 -28.49 -0.53
CA LEU A 198 -0.67 -27.75 -1.47
C LEU A 198 -1.96 -27.23 -0.81
N THR A 199 -2.55 -28.03 0.08
CA THR A 199 -3.69 -27.64 0.92
C THR A 199 -3.33 -26.50 1.86
N GLU A 200 -2.15 -26.53 2.48
CA GLU A 200 -1.67 -25.43 3.31
C GLU A 200 -1.49 -24.14 2.49
N LEU A 201 -0.88 -24.22 1.31
CA LEU A 201 -0.72 -23.08 0.40
C LEU A 201 -2.08 -22.50 -0.02
N HIS A 202 -3.05 -23.36 -0.33
CA HIS A 202 -4.42 -22.95 -0.65
C HIS A 202 -5.07 -22.19 0.51
N GLN A 203 -4.98 -22.72 1.74
CA GLN A 203 -5.51 -22.05 2.93
C GLN A 203 -4.84 -20.69 3.20
N GLN A 204 -3.53 -20.59 3.02
CA GLN A 204 -2.82 -19.32 3.12
C GLN A 204 -3.31 -18.31 2.06
N THR A 205 -3.57 -18.79 0.84
CA THR A 205 -4.08 -17.96 -0.26
C THR A 205 -5.49 -17.45 0.01
N ILE A 206 -6.37 -18.28 0.59
CA ILE A 206 -7.72 -17.87 1.06
C ILE A 206 -7.61 -16.74 2.08
N ARG A 207 -6.82 -16.93 3.15
CA ARG A 207 -6.66 -15.92 4.20
C ARG A 207 -6.14 -14.59 3.64
N GLN A 208 -5.21 -14.65 2.68
CA GLN A 208 -4.71 -13.46 2.01
C GLN A 208 -5.80 -12.78 1.17
N ALA A 209 -6.63 -13.55 0.46
CA ALA A 209 -7.73 -13.03 -0.35
C ALA A 209 -8.78 -12.34 0.54
N GLU A 210 -9.18 -12.96 1.64
CA GLU A 210 -10.12 -12.40 2.62
C GLU A 210 -9.58 -11.12 3.25
N ASN A 211 -8.31 -11.13 3.69
CA ASN A 211 -7.65 -9.95 4.25
C ASN A 211 -7.63 -8.80 3.24
N ARG A 212 -7.22 -9.07 1.99
CA ARG A 212 -7.20 -8.07 0.93
C ARG A 212 -8.59 -7.52 0.64
N LEU A 213 -9.62 -8.38 0.55
CA LEU A 213 -10.99 -7.95 0.31
C LEU A 213 -11.49 -7.01 1.42
N SER A 214 -11.24 -7.35 2.69
CA SER A 214 -11.64 -6.50 3.83
C SER A 214 -10.99 -5.12 3.74
N LYS A 215 -9.69 -5.06 3.40
CA LYS A 215 -8.94 -3.81 3.23
C LYS A 215 -9.39 -3.01 2.02
N LEU A 216 -9.68 -3.66 0.88
CA LEU A 216 -10.23 -2.98 -0.30
C LEU A 216 -11.61 -2.37 -0.03
N ASN A 217 -12.41 -3.00 0.84
CA ASN A 217 -13.69 -2.44 1.25
C ASN A 217 -13.51 -1.18 2.08
N GLN A 218 -12.56 -1.17 3.02
CA GLN A 218 -12.20 0.01 3.83
C GLN A 218 -11.46 1.09 3.02
N ALA A 219 -10.71 0.69 1.99
CA ALA A 219 -9.91 1.62 1.19
C ALA A 219 -10.79 2.66 0.47
N ALA A 220 -12.00 2.28 0.04
CA ALA A 220 -12.91 3.22 -0.61
C ALA A 220 -13.33 4.36 0.32
N SER A 221 -13.73 4.06 1.56
CA SER A 221 -14.12 5.09 2.53
C SER A 221 -12.92 5.94 2.96
N HIS A 222 -11.75 5.34 3.17
CA HIS A 222 -10.55 6.12 3.51
C HIS A 222 -10.08 7.04 2.38
N LEU A 223 -10.27 6.67 1.11
CA LEU A 223 -9.99 7.55 -0.01
C LEU A 223 -11.00 8.69 -0.11
N GLU A 224 -12.27 8.44 0.19
CA GLU A 224 -13.31 9.48 0.25
C GLU A 224 -12.99 10.49 1.36
N GLU A 225 -12.74 10.01 2.59
CA GLU A 225 -12.30 10.82 3.72
C GLU A 225 -11.04 11.64 3.38
N TYR A 226 -10.02 11.02 2.78
CA TYR A 226 -8.82 11.73 2.33
C TYR A 226 -9.14 12.88 1.37
N ASN A 227 -10.07 12.67 0.42
CA ASN A 227 -10.44 13.68 -0.56
C ASN A 227 -11.24 14.83 0.06
N GLU A 228 -12.10 14.54 1.05
CA GLU A 228 -12.82 15.57 1.82
C GLU A 228 -11.83 16.47 2.57
N MET A 229 -10.85 15.87 3.26
CA MET A 229 -9.76 16.61 3.94
C MET A 229 -8.95 17.45 2.96
N LEU A 230 -8.57 16.87 1.82
CA LEU A 230 -7.87 17.56 0.75
C LEU A 230 -8.65 18.81 0.28
N GLU A 231 -9.96 18.69 0.08
CA GLU A 231 -10.80 19.81 -0.34
C GLU A 231 -10.84 20.92 0.71
N LEU A 232 -10.95 20.58 2.00
CA LEU A 232 -10.91 21.55 3.10
C LEU A 232 -9.59 22.33 3.13
N ILE A 233 -8.46 21.62 3.02
CA ILE A 233 -7.13 22.23 3.04
C ILE A 233 -6.94 23.13 1.83
N LEU A 234 -7.31 22.69 0.63
CA LEU A 234 -7.21 23.50 -0.59
C LEU A 234 -8.06 24.78 -0.49
N LYS A 235 -9.28 24.70 0.08
CA LYS A 235 -10.12 25.88 0.34
C LYS A 235 -9.45 26.85 1.31
N TRP A 236 -8.83 26.36 2.37
CA TRP A 236 -8.10 27.21 3.31
C TRP A 236 -6.87 27.85 2.65
N ILE A 237 -6.08 27.09 1.89
CA ILE A 237 -4.92 27.60 1.13
C ILE A 237 -5.33 28.72 0.19
N GLU A 238 -6.46 28.58 -0.53
CA GLU A 238 -6.96 29.62 -1.43
C GLU A 238 -7.32 30.90 -0.66
N LYS A 239 -8.08 30.79 0.43
CA LYS A 239 -8.38 31.93 1.31
C LYS A 239 -7.11 32.59 1.85
N ALA A 240 -6.14 31.78 2.25
CA ALA A 240 -4.87 32.23 2.78
C ALA A 240 -4.03 32.97 1.74
N LYS A 241 -3.99 32.49 0.50
CA LYS A 241 -3.32 33.18 -0.61
C LYS A 241 -3.93 34.55 -0.87
N VAL A 242 -5.26 34.65 -0.89
CA VAL A 242 -5.98 35.92 -1.08
C VAL A 242 -5.63 36.92 0.03
N LEU A 243 -5.62 36.51 1.29
CA LEU A 243 -5.26 37.41 2.40
C LEU A 243 -3.76 37.73 2.45
N ALA A 244 -2.90 36.76 2.14
CA ALA A 244 -1.45 36.92 2.16
C ALA A 244 -0.97 37.90 1.08
N HIS A 245 -1.54 37.84 -0.13
CA HIS A 245 -1.13 38.66 -1.29
C HIS A 245 -2.10 39.81 -1.61
N GLY A 246 -3.26 39.88 -0.96
CA GLY A 246 -4.25 40.93 -1.21
C GLY A 246 -3.74 42.33 -0.84
N THR A 247 -4.38 43.37 -1.36
CA THR A 247 -4.04 44.77 -0.99
C THR A 247 -4.61 45.13 0.39
N ILE A 248 -3.86 45.88 1.19
CA ILE A 248 -4.33 46.39 2.50
C ILE A 248 -5.02 47.74 2.29
N ALA A 249 -6.22 47.90 2.85
CA ALA A 249 -6.92 49.18 2.92
C ALA A 249 -6.44 49.98 4.14
N TRP A 250 -5.70 51.06 3.90
CA TRP A 250 -5.06 51.88 4.95
C TRP A 250 -5.88 53.10 5.40
N ASN A 251 -7.15 53.25 4.96
CA ASN A 251 -7.86 54.53 5.05
C ASN A 251 -8.26 54.96 6.46
N SER A 252 -8.47 54.02 7.37
CA SER A 252 -8.88 54.31 8.75
C SER A 252 -8.46 53.21 9.73
N ALA A 253 -8.45 53.54 11.01
CA ALA A 253 -8.17 52.57 12.08
C ALA A 253 -9.24 51.47 12.15
N SER A 254 -10.49 51.78 11.81
CA SER A 254 -11.58 50.80 11.77
C SER A 254 -11.37 49.78 10.65
N GLN A 255 -11.01 50.22 9.45
CA GLN A 255 -10.75 49.33 8.31
C GLN A 255 -9.53 48.44 8.56
N LEU A 256 -8.44 48.98 9.10
CA LEU A 256 -7.28 48.19 9.48
C LEU A 256 -7.60 47.16 10.56
N ARG A 257 -8.47 47.51 11.51
CA ARG A 257 -8.94 46.57 12.54
C ARG A 257 -9.82 45.47 11.96
N GLU A 258 -10.71 45.77 11.01
CA GLU A 258 -11.51 44.75 10.32
C GLU A 258 -10.61 43.77 9.56
N GLN A 259 -9.62 44.28 8.82
CA GLN A 259 -8.63 43.44 8.14
C GLN A 259 -7.81 42.59 9.13
N TYR A 260 -7.40 43.15 10.26
CA TYR A 260 -6.74 42.40 11.34
C TYR A 260 -7.60 41.23 11.83
N ILE A 261 -8.90 41.45 12.07
CA ILE A 261 -9.82 40.39 12.53
C ILE A 261 -9.89 39.27 11.49
N LEU A 262 -9.98 39.59 10.20
CA LEU A 262 -10.00 38.59 9.12
C LEU A 262 -8.74 37.71 9.12
N HIS A 263 -7.56 38.33 9.24
CA HIS A 263 -6.29 37.59 9.29
C HIS A 263 -6.18 36.75 10.57
N GLN A 264 -6.67 37.25 11.70
CA GLN A 264 -6.69 36.52 12.96
C GLN A 264 -7.61 35.30 12.89
N THR A 265 -8.83 35.46 12.37
CA THR A 265 -9.79 34.36 12.20
C THR A 265 -9.22 33.27 11.30
N LEU A 266 -8.60 33.63 10.18
CA LEU A 266 -7.99 32.64 9.28
C LEU A 266 -6.83 31.87 9.95
N LEU A 267 -6.04 32.53 10.80
CA LEU A 267 -4.99 31.84 11.57
C LEU A 267 -5.56 30.86 12.61
N GLU A 268 -6.70 31.17 13.21
CA GLU A 268 -7.39 30.24 14.11
C GLU A 268 -7.93 29.02 13.34
N GLU A 269 -8.50 29.22 12.15
CA GLU A 269 -8.89 28.12 11.24
C GLU A 269 -7.68 27.22 10.88
N SER A 270 -6.46 27.77 10.83
CA SER A 270 -5.27 27.00 10.47
C SER A 270 -4.87 25.89 11.45
N LYS A 271 -5.44 25.88 12.66
CA LYS A 271 -5.23 24.82 13.65
C LYS A 271 -5.94 23.52 13.26
N GLU A 272 -7.11 23.63 12.66
CA GLU A 272 -7.87 22.49 12.12
C GLU A 272 -7.11 21.86 10.95
N ILE A 273 -6.43 22.68 10.14
CA ILE A 273 -5.62 22.22 9.00
C ILE A 273 -4.46 21.31 9.43
N ASP A 274 -3.77 21.61 10.54
CA ASP A 274 -2.70 20.73 11.03
C ASP A 274 -3.26 19.35 11.42
N SER A 275 -4.42 19.31 12.11
CA SER A 275 -5.07 18.04 12.43
C SER A 275 -5.56 17.29 11.19
N GLU A 276 -6.04 17.99 10.16
CA GLU A 276 -6.45 17.35 8.91
C GLU A 276 -5.24 16.76 8.14
N LEU A 277 -4.09 17.45 8.12
CA LEU A 277 -2.86 16.93 7.50
C LEU A 277 -2.35 15.67 8.22
N GLU A 278 -2.42 15.64 9.55
CA GLU A 278 -2.11 14.45 10.35
C GLU A 278 -3.09 13.31 10.05
N ALA A 279 -4.39 13.60 10.05
CA ALA A 279 -5.43 12.62 9.73
C ALA A 279 -5.26 12.05 8.31
N MET A 280 -4.95 12.88 7.31
CA MET A 280 -4.61 12.41 5.95
C MET A 280 -3.44 11.44 5.97
N THR A 281 -2.39 11.74 6.74
CA THR A 281 -1.23 10.85 6.89
C THR A 281 -1.63 9.51 7.50
N GLU A 282 -2.49 9.49 8.51
CA GLU A 282 -3.03 8.25 9.09
C GLU A 282 -3.84 7.44 8.07
N LYS A 283 -4.72 8.07 7.28
CA LYS A 283 -5.47 7.37 6.21
C LYS A 283 -4.53 6.72 5.20
N LEU A 284 -3.44 7.41 4.82
CA LEU A 284 -2.43 6.84 3.92
C LEU A 284 -1.73 5.62 4.52
N GLN A 285 -1.48 5.58 5.82
CA GLN A 285 -0.90 4.40 6.48
C GLN A 285 -1.83 3.19 6.38
N TYR A 286 -3.14 3.37 6.60
CA TYR A 286 -4.14 2.31 6.42
C TYR A 286 -4.18 1.79 4.96
N LEU A 287 -4.12 2.71 4.00
CA LEU A 287 -4.19 2.41 2.57
C LEU A 287 -2.94 1.72 2.02
N THR A 288 -1.77 1.97 2.57
CA THR A 288 -0.45 1.56 2.04
C THR A 288 -0.34 0.05 1.75
N SER A 289 -1.08 -0.78 2.49
CA SER A 289 -1.03 -2.24 2.31
C SER A 289 -1.77 -2.77 1.08
N VAL A 290 -2.69 -2.00 0.50
CA VAL A 290 -3.48 -2.39 -0.69
C VAL A 290 -3.41 -1.37 -1.82
N TYR A 291 -3.09 -0.12 -1.52
CA TYR A 291 -3.13 1.01 -2.44
C TYR A 291 -1.75 1.66 -2.60
N CYS A 292 -1.47 2.21 -3.79
CA CYS A 292 -0.25 2.98 -4.08
C CYS A 292 -0.40 4.39 -3.52
N THR A 293 0.20 4.65 -2.37
CA THR A 293 0.05 5.91 -1.60
C THR A 293 1.17 6.92 -1.86
N GLU A 294 2.18 6.56 -2.66
CA GLU A 294 3.44 7.31 -2.77
C GLU A 294 3.21 8.76 -3.26
N LYS A 295 2.38 8.95 -4.28
CA LYS A 295 2.03 10.29 -4.80
C LYS A 295 1.19 11.10 -3.81
N MET A 296 0.31 10.44 -3.07
CA MET A 296 -0.55 11.09 -2.09
C MET A 296 0.27 11.55 -0.87
N SER A 297 1.22 10.73 -0.42
CA SER A 297 2.16 11.13 0.64
C SER A 297 2.97 12.36 0.25
N GLN A 298 3.41 12.44 -1.01
CA GLN A 298 4.07 13.63 -1.52
C GLN A 298 3.12 14.84 -1.51
N GLN A 299 1.88 14.67 -1.95
CA GLN A 299 0.87 15.75 -1.93
C GLN A 299 0.64 16.28 -0.50
N VAL A 300 0.50 15.41 0.50
CA VAL A 300 0.35 15.82 1.91
C VAL A 300 1.56 16.63 2.38
N ALA A 301 2.77 16.21 2.04
CA ALA A 301 3.99 16.95 2.39
C ALA A 301 4.05 18.33 1.72
N GLU A 302 3.65 18.43 0.44
CA GLU A 302 3.58 19.69 -0.30
C GLU A 302 2.54 20.65 0.30
N LEU A 303 1.35 20.14 0.62
CA LEU A 303 0.28 20.90 1.29
C LEU A 303 0.71 21.40 2.66
N GLY A 304 1.39 20.56 3.46
CA GLY A 304 1.90 20.95 4.77
C GLY A 304 2.92 22.08 4.68
N ARG A 305 3.85 21.99 3.71
CA ARG A 305 4.83 23.07 3.47
C ARG A 305 4.16 24.38 3.04
N GLU A 306 3.24 24.32 2.07
CA GLU A 306 2.53 25.51 1.58
C GLU A 306 1.67 26.16 2.67
N THR A 307 0.99 25.35 3.49
CA THR A 307 0.20 25.81 4.62
C THR A 307 1.05 26.57 5.63
N GLU A 308 2.23 26.03 5.98
CA GLU A 308 3.12 26.66 6.94
C GLU A 308 3.72 27.97 6.38
N GLU A 309 4.12 28.00 5.11
CA GLU A 309 4.61 29.22 4.45
C GLU A 309 3.56 30.34 4.48
N LEU A 310 2.31 30.03 4.13
CA LEU A 310 1.20 30.99 4.17
C LEU A 310 0.88 31.43 5.60
N ARG A 311 0.90 30.51 6.56
CA ARG A 311 0.67 30.81 7.99
C ARG A 311 1.71 31.80 8.51
N GLN A 312 2.98 31.62 8.18
CA GLN A 312 4.04 32.55 8.58
C GLN A 312 3.89 33.91 7.92
N MET A 313 3.58 33.96 6.62
CA MET A 313 3.32 35.22 5.93
C MET A 313 2.13 35.99 6.53
N ILE A 314 1.04 35.29 6.84
CA ILE A 314 -0.15 35.88 7.48
C ILE A 314 0.17 36.37 8.89
N LYS A 315 0.95 35.63 9.69
CA LYS A 315 1.39 36.07 11.04
C LYS A 315 2.16 37.38 10.98
N ILE A 316 3.13 37.50 10.07
CA ILE A 316 3.93 38.72 9.89
C ILE A 316 3.01 39.89 9.49
N ARG A 317 2.12 39.65 8.52
CA ARG A 317 1.18 40.66 8.03
C ARG A 317 0.18 41.09 9.11
N LEU A 318 -0.30 40.16 9.94
CA LEU A 318 -1.18 40.44 11.07
C LEU A 318 -0.50 41.36 12.09
N GLN A 319 0.77 41.11 12.42
CA GLN A 319 1.53 41.98 13.33
C GLN A 319 1.65 43.40 12.76
N ASN A 320 2.00 43.52 11.48
CA ASN A 320 2.07 44.82 10.79
C ASN A 320 0.72 45.55 10.81
N LEU A 321 -0.38 44.84 10.56
CA LEU A 321 -1.73 45.41 10.61
C LEU A 321 -2.11 45.89 12.02
N GLN A 322 -1.76 45.11 13.06
CA GLN A 322 -2.01 45.48 14.45
C GLN A 322 -1.31 46.79 14.82
N ASP A 323 -0.04 46.87 14.47
CA ASP A 323 0.82 48.01 14.73
C ASP A 323 0.35 49.26 13.96
N ALA A 324 0.00 49.11 12.69
CA ALA A 324 -0.55 50.18 11.88
C ALA A 324 -1.93 50.65 12.36
N ALA A 325 -2.82 49.73 12.76
CA ALA A 325 -4.13 50.09 13.30
C ALA A 325 -4.01 50.90 14.60
N LYS A 326 -3.04 50.54 15.46
CA LYS A 326 -2.76 51.25 16.71
C LYS A 326 -2.27 52.67 16.45
N ASP A 327 -1.36 52.85 15.50
CA ASP A 327 -0.83 54.18 15.19
C ASP A 327 -1.83 55.03 14.40
N MET A 328 -2.59 54.43 13.48
CA MET A 328 -3.72 55.10 12.81
C MET A 328 -4.76 55.59 13.81
N LYS A 329 -5.11 54.79 14.82
CA LYS A 329 -6.06 55.19 15.86
C LYS A 329 -5.56 56.40 16.67
N LYS A 330 -4.25 56.48 16.97
CA LYS A 330 -3.66 57.64 17.64
C LYS A 330 -3.72 58.87 16.74
N PHE A 331 -3.37 58.73 15.47
CA PHE A 331 -3.42 59.81 14.50
C PHE A 331 -4.85 60.37 14.33
N GLU A 332 -5.85 59.50 14.15
CA GLU A 332 -7.27 59.90 14.09
C GLU A 332 -7.72 60.62 15.36
N ALA A 333 -7.28 60.16 16.54
CA ALA A 333 -7.62 60.78 17.81
C ALA A 333 -7.02 62.18 17.97
N GLU A 334 -5.74 62.36 17.63
CA GLU A 334 -5.09 63.69 17.66
C GLU A 334 -5.66 64.62 16.59
N LEU A 335 -5.97 64.11 15.40
CA LEU A 335 -6.62 64.87 14.33
C LEU A 335 -7.99 65.39 14.78
N LYS A 336 -8.79 64.53 15.42
CA LYS A 336 -10.10 64.91 15.97
C LYS A 336 -9.98 65.95 17.09
N LYS A 337 -8.96 65.84 17.95
CA LYS A 337 -8.68 66.85 18.99
C LYS A 337 -8.29 68.20 18.38
N LEU A 338 -7.47 68.21 17.32
CA LEU A 338 -7.10 69.43 16.62
C LEU A 338 -8.32 70.06 15.94
N GLN A 339 -9.13 69.27 15.24
CA GLN A 339 -10.35 69.73 14.60
C GLN A 339 -11.32 70.36 15.61
N ALA A 340 -11.62 69.67 16.72
CA ALA A 340 -12.52 70.20 17.75
C ALA A 340 -11.99 71.50 18.38
N ALA A 341 -10.68 71.60 18.61
CA ALA A 341 -10.06 72.81 19.13
C ALA A 341 -10.11 73.97 18.13
N LEU A 342 -9.96 73.68 16.83
CA LEU A 342 -10.06 74.67 15.76
C LEU A 342 -11.50 75.17 15.60
N GLU A 343 -12.48 74.27 15.61
CA GLU A 343 -13.90 74.60 15.56
C GLU A 343 -14.32 75.47 16.75
N GLN A 344 -13.86 75.13 17.97
CA GLN A 344 -14.07 75.95 19.17
C GLN A 344 -13.46 77.34 19.01
N ALA A 345 -12.20 77.42 18.60
CA ALA A 345 -11.49 78.69 18.46
C ALA A 345 -12.09 79.56 17.34
N GLN A 346 -12.59 78.94 16.27
CA GLN A 346 -13.33 79.63 15.21
C GLN A 346 -14.69 80.14 15.69
N ALA A 347 -15.43 79.34 16.48
CA ALA A 347 -16.71 79.78 17.08
C ALA A 347 -16.52 80.96 18.04
N THR A 348 -15.47 80.94 18.87
CA THR A 348 -15.09 82.06 19.75
C THR A 348 -14.76 83.32 18.94
N LEU A 349 -14.10 83.18 17.79
CA LEU A 349 -13.74 84.28 16.89
C LEU A 349 -14.95 84.88 16.16
N THR A 350 -15.88 84.04 15.68
CA THR A 350 -17.05 84.47 14.89
C THR A 350 -18.29 84.80 15.72
N SER A 351 -18.20 84.77 17.06
CA SER A 351 -19.33 85.04 17.94
C SER A 351 -19.88 86.47 17.74
N PRO A 352 -21.14 86.64 17.29
CA PRO A 352 -21.75 87.96 17.04
C PRO A 352 -21.95 88.77 18.33
N GLU A 353 -21.94 88.10 19.48
CA GLU A 353 -22.18 88.67 20.80
C GLU A 353 -21.02 89.56 21.25
N VAL A 354 -19.81 89.30 20.75
CA VAL A 354 -18.59 90.05 21.09
C VAL A 354 -18.69 91.52 20.68
N GLY A 355 -19.38 91.82 19.59
CA GLY A 355 -19.61 93.20 19.13
C GLY A 355 -20.53 94.03 20.04
N ARG A 356 -21.23 93.39 20.99
CA ARG A 356 -22.16 94.04 21.94
C ARG A 356 -21.58 94.20 23.35
N LEU A 357 -20.39 93.66 23.61
CA LEU A 357 -19.72 93.70 24.91
C LEU A 357 -18.93 95.00 25.10
N SER A 358 -18.62 95.35 26.35
CA SER A 358 -17.75 96.50 26.66
C SER A 358 -16.31 96.27 26.18
N LEU A 359 -15.54 97.33 25.96
CA LEU A 359 -14.15 97.23 25.48
C LEU A 359 -13.25 96.37 26.39
N LYS A 360 -13.51 96.36 27.71
CA LYS A 360 -12.82 95.53 28.70
C LYS A 360 -13.17 94.04 28.55
N GLU A 361 -14.43 93.73 28.32
CA GLU A 361 -14.91 92.36 28.08
C GLU A 361 -14.46 91.84 26.71
N GLN A 362 -14.44 92.69 25.68
CA GLN A 362 -13.89 92.36 24.37
C GLN A 362 -12.39 92.04 24.44
N LEU A 363 -11.60 92.80 25.22
CA LEU A 363 -10.19 92.51 25.44
C LEU A 363 -10.00 91.19 26.21
N SER A 364 -10.80 90.93 27.24
CA SER A 364 -10.77 89.64 27.97
C SER A 364 -11.13 88.46 27.06
N HIS A 365 -12.15 88.60 26.21
CA HIS A 365 -12.56 87.60 25.23
C HIS A 365 -11.45 87.32 24.20
N ARG A 366 -10.77 88.38 23.75
CA ARG A 366 -9.64 88.27 22.81
C ARG A 366 -8.37 87.68 23.45
N GLN A 367 -8.09 87.98 24.72
CA GLN A 367 -7.02 87.33 25.47
C GLN A 367 -7.29 85.84 25.67
N HIS A 368 -8.55 85.49 25.96
CA HIS A 368 -8.97 84.09 26.01
C HIS A 368 -8.76 83.38 24.66
N LEU A 369 -9.18 84.01 23.56
CA LEU A 369 -8.96 83.49 22.20
C LEU A 369 -7.46 83.30 21.90
N LEU A 370 -6.58 84.23 22.28
CA LEU A 370 -5.13 84.06 22.11
C LEU A 370 -4.58 82.86 22.87
N SER A 371 -5.05 82.63 24.11
CA SER A 371 -4.69 81.44 24.89
C SER A 371 -5.21 80.15 24.24
N GLU A 372 -6.42 80.17 23.66
CA GLU A 372 -6.94 79.05 22.86
C GLU A 372 -6.05 78.78 21.63
N MET A 373 -5.59 79.83 20.92
CA MET A 373 -4.67 79.69 19.77
C MET A 373 -3.28 79.16 20.17
N GLU A 374 -2.72 79.62 21.29
CA GLU A 374 -1.46 79.09 21.81
C GLU A 374 -1.57 77.60 22.14
N SER A 375 -2.75 77.15 22.59
CA SER A 375 -3.04 75.73 22.84
C SER A 375 -3.12 74.88 21.57
N LEU A 376 -3.28 75.47 20.38
CA LEU A 376 -3.30 74.75 19.09
C LEU A 376 -1.91 74.29 18.66
N LYS A 377 -0.85 75.04 19.00
CA LYS A 377 0.54 74.72 18.63
C LYS A 377 1.00 73.32 19.06
N PRO A 378 0.86 72.90 20.34
CA PRO A 378 1.23 71.54 20.74
C PRO A 378 0.32 70.47 20.11
N LYS A 379 -0.95 70.78 19.79
CA LYS A 379 -1.87 69.85 19.11
C LYS A 379 -1.46 69.62 17.64
N VAL A 380 -1.06 70.68 16.93
CA VAL A 380 -0.49 70.58 15.58
C VAL A 380 0.78 69.73 15.58
N GLN A 381 1.69 69.95 16.53
CA GLN A 381 2.89 69.13 16.68
C GLN A 381 2.56 67.66 16.97
N ALA A 382 1.57 67.39 17.83
CA ALA A 382 1.13 66.02 18.11
C ALA A 382 0.57 65.32 16.86
N VAL A 383 -0.22 66.02 16.03
CA VAL A 383 -0.71 65.48 14.74
C VAL A 383 0.44 65.18 13.78
N GLN A 384 1.43 66.07 13.67
CA GLN A 384 2.61 65.86 12.82
C GLN A 384 3.45 64.66 13.28
N LEU A 385 3.68 64.53 14.58
CA LEU A 385 4.39 63.38 15.16
C LEU A 385 3.65 62.08 14.87
N CYS A 386 2.33 62.05 15.12
CA CYS A 386 1.50 60.88 14.81
C CYS A 386 1.51 60.54 13.32
N GLN A 387 1.46 61.54 12.43
CA GLN A 387 1.52 61.34 10.97
C GLN A 387 2.85 60.72 10.53
N SER A 388 3.97 61.25 11.05
CA SER A 388 5.31 60.72 10.74
C SER A 388 5.57 59.32 11.29
N ALA A 389 4.84 58.92 12.34
CA ALA A 389 4.95 57.61 12.97
C ALA A 389 4.03 56.55 12.34
N LEU A 390 3.22 56.90 11.32
CA LEU A 390 2.35 55.94 10.65
C LEU A 390 3.18 54.88 9.90
N ARG A 391 3.00 53.61 10.27
CA ARG A 391 3.59 52.46 9.57
C ARG A 391 2.75 52.07 8.35
N ILE A 392 2.62 52.98 7.40
CA ILE A 392 1.93 52.75 6.13
C ILE A 392 2.89 53.02 4.96
N PRO A 393 2.71 52.38 3.79
CA PRO A 393 3.59 52.62 2.64
C PRO A 393 3.61 54.09 2.22
N GLU A 394 4.78 54.61 1.85
CA GLU A 394 4.98 56.05 1.55
C GLU A 394 4.10 56.55 0.40
N ASP A 395 3.87 55.71 -0.61
CA ASP A 395 2.97 55.97 -1.74
C ASP A 395 1.50 56.12 -1.31
N VAL A 396 1.12 55.44 -0.23
CA VAL A 396 -0.22 55.51 0.36
C VAL A 396 -0.36 56.73 1.29
N VAL A 397 0.69 57.11 2.02
CA VAL A 397 0.68 58.33 2.88
C VAL A 397 0.27 59.56 2.07
N ALA A 398 0.85 59.72 0.88
CA ALA A 398 0.62 60.88 0.03
C ALA A 398 -0.80 60.93 -0.57
N SER A 399 -1.47 59.79 -0.70
CA SER A 399 -2.83 59.70 -1.26
C SER A 399 -3.92 59.60 -0.18
N LEU A 400 -3.55 59.42 1.09
CA LEU A 400 -4.49 59.18 2.19
C LEU A 400 -5.37 60.41 2.50
N PRO A 401 -6.71 60.29 2.48
CA PRO A 401 -7.61 61.40 2.81
C PRO A 401 -7.38 62.00 4.20
N LEU A 402 -7.03 61.18 5.20
CA LEU A 402 -6.72 61.64 6.55
C LEU A 402 -5.44 62.49 6.60
N CYS A 403 -4.43 62.16 5.80
CA CYS A 403 -3.20 62.97 5.70
C CYS A 403 -3.50 64.33 5.04
N HIS A 404 -4.33 64.35 3.99
CA HIS A 404 -4.80 65.60 3.39
C HIS A 404 -5.62 66.44 4.37
N ALA A 405 -6.50 65.81 5.16
CA ALA A 405 -7.28 66.50 6.19
C ALA A 405 -6.38 67.10 7.28
N ALA A 406 -5.35 66.36 7.72
CA ALA A 406 -4.35 66.85 8.66
C ALA A 406 -3.61 68.08 8.13
N LEU A 407 -3.15 68.04 6.88
CA LEU A 407 -2.48 69.18 6.26
C LEU A 407 -3.39 70.43 6.24
N ARG A 408 -4.65 70.28 5.80
CA ARG A 408 -5.62 71.39 5.79
C ARG A 408 -5.87 71.96 7.18
N LEU A 409 -6.08 71.12 8.19
CA LEU A 409 -6.31 71.59 9.56
C LEU A 409 -5.09 72.31 10.15
N GLN A 410 -3.87 71.91 9.78
CA GLN A 410 -2.65 72.60 10.19
C GLN A 410 -2.52 73.99 9.53
N GLU A 411 -2.85 74.10 8.24
CA GLU A 411 -2.89 75.37 7.52
C GLU A 411 -3.96 76.30 8.09
N GLU A 412 -5.15 75.78 8.39
CA GLU A 412 -6.25 76.53 9.00
C GLU A 412 -5.91 77.01 10.41
N ALA A 413 -5.31 76.16 11.25
CA ALA A 413 -4.83 76.55 12.58
C ALA A 413 -3.79 77.68 12.48
N SER A 414 -2.87 77.59 11.53
CA SER A 414 -1.87 78.63 11.28
C SER A 414 -2.53 79.94 10.84
N ARG A 415 -3.49 79.89 9.90
CA ARG A 415 -4.23 81.07 9.42
C ARG A 415 -5.06 81.72 10.54
N LEU A 416 -5.72 80.90 11.38
CA LEU A 416 -6.53 81.37 12.49
C LEU A 416 -5.66 82.07 13.55
N GLN A 417 -4.50 81.49 13.86
CA GLN A 417 -3.52 82.11 14.76
C GLN A 417 -3.03 83.47 14.23
N HIS A 418 -2.69 83.57 12.94
CA HIS A 418 -2.29 84.85 12.33
C HIS A 418 -3.42 85.90 12.39
N THR A 419 -4.66 85.47 12.10
CA THR A 419 -5.84 86.36 12.13
C THR A 419 -6.13 86.86 13.53
N ALA A 420 -6.08 85.98 14.54
CA ALA A 420 -6.30 86.34 15.94
C ALA A 420 -5.25 87.34 16.44
N ILE A 421 -3.96 87.13 16.11
CA ILE A 421 -2.88 88.06 16.46
C ILE A 421 -3.08 89.43 15.81
N GLN A 422 -3.40 89.47 14.51
CA GLN A 422 -3.67 90.73 13.81
C GLN A 422 -4.84 91.49 14.41
N GLN A 423 -5.95 90.81 14.69
CA GLN A 423 -7.13 91.44 15.30
C GLN A 423 -6.86 91.96 16.72
N CYS A 424 -6.03 91.27 17.51
CA CYS A 424 -5.59 91.74 18.82
C CYS A 424 -4.70 92.99 18.72
N ASN A 425 -3.76 93.01 17.78
CA ASN A 425 -2.88 94.16 17.55
C ASN A 425 -3.66 95.42 17.13
N ILE A 426 -4.69 95.27 16.27
CA ILE A 426 -5.54 96.39 15.83
C ILE A 426 -6.34 96.99 16.99
N MET A 427 -6.90 96.15 17.88
CA MET A 427 -7.66 96.64 19.04
C MET A 427 -6.79 97.27 20.13
N GLN A 428 -5.58 96.74 20.36
CA GLN A 428 -4.61 97.35 21.26
C GLN A 428 -4.15 98.72 20.75
N ALA A 429 -3.99 98.87 19.43
CA ALA A 429 -3.71 100.16 18.81
C ALA A 429 -4.91 101.14 18.90
N GLY A 430 -6.15 100.66 18.75
CA GLY A 430 -7.37 101.48 18.87
C GLY A 430 -7.71 101.90 20.30
N ALA A 431 -7.39 101.09 21.32
CA ALA A 431 -7.53 101.46 22.73
C ALA A 431 -6.44 102.44 23.22
N GLY A 432 -5.32 102.55 22.50
CA GLY A 432 -4.21 103.47 22.78
C GLY A 432 -4.36 104.86 22.16
N TYR A 433 -5.37 105.09 21.31
CA TYR A 433 -5.74 106.41 20.82
C TYR A 433 -7.08 106.83 21.43
N PRO A 434 -7.08 107.67 22.48
CA PRO A 434 -8.31 108.34 22.88
C PRO A 434 -8.71 109.27 21.73
N HIS A 435 -9.84 108.99 21.08
CA HIS A 435 -10.52 110.02 20.31
C HIS A 435 -10.93 111.15 21.28
N GLN A 436 -10.56 112.37 20.89
CA GLN A 436 -10.86 113.65 21.54
C GLN A 436 -12.33 113.80 21.94
#